data_AF-A0A955R6V1-F1
#
_entry.id   AF-A0A955R6V1-F1
#
_cell.length_a   1.000
_cell.length_b   1.000
_cell.length_c   1.000
_cell.angle_alpha   90.00
_cell.angle_beta   90.00
_cell.angle_gamma   90.00
#
_symmetry.space_group_name_H-M   'P 1'
#
loop_
_entity.id
_entity.type
_entity.pdbx_description
1 polymer ?
#
loop_
_entity_poly.entity_id
_entity_poly.type
_entity_poly.pdbx_seq_one_letter_code
_entity_poly.pdbx_strand_id
1 'polypeptide(L)'
;MSTSLVRALSRRLNDRFTHQLVADDDALLVLFRMLADAEENGEAQVFDAVADRLGPKLAALVRRHADDERRHIGLTRRALRLLHDRPELRDGRANLVEVVDTHMGGMLRGEGTDAELGRAYLLLYALERRMVAQLTQLERGLQGRRPVLAAIVAEIRDDELKHIRWCQVVAWELMGADEASFRATRDEMVALEARVYLGVTRQNLTALLDVGLRGMSFVERGFWRLAAWTMGRLPSLPVPDPDGIIAARTWEPPAARRPAHGSAWSMYAGQVS
;
A
#
# COMPACT_ATOMS: atom_id res chain seq x y z
N MET A 1 15.80 -1.40 -25.62
CA MET A 1 14.40 -1.91 -25.59
C MET A 1 13.46 -0.74 -25.30
N SER A 2 12.35 -0.62 -26.01
CA SER A 2 11.34 0.40 -25.70
C SER A 2 10.76 0.18 -24.29
N THR A 3 10.59 1.25 -23.52
CA THR A 3 9.94 1.25 -22.21
C THR A 3 8.56 0.57 -22.24
N SER A 4 7.88 0.60 -23.38
CA SER A 4 6.61 -0.10 -23.61
C SER A 4 6.74 -1.64 -23.55
N LEU A 5 7.78 -2.20 -24.16
CA LEU A 5 8.00 -3.65 -24.17
C LEU A 5 8.30 -4.20 -22.77
N VAL A 6 9.12 -3.48 -21.99
CA VAL A 6 9.44 -3.86 -20.60
C VAL A 6 8.18 -3.84 -19.73
N ARG A 7 7.34 -2.80 -19.86
CA ARG A 7 6.06 -2.73 -19.13
C ARG A 7 5.10 -3.86 -19.52
N ALA A 8 4.98 -4.15 -20.81
CA ALA A 8 4.13 -5.23 -21.30
C ALA A 8 4.59 -6.60 -20.80
N LEU A 9 5.90 -6.86 -20.82
CA LEU A 9 6.48 -8.09 -20.27
C LEU A 9 6.26 -8.20 -18.77
N SER A 10 6.54 -7.12 -18.02
CA SER A 10 6.34 -7.08 -16.56
C SER A 10 4.89 -7.38 -16.19
N ARG A 11 3.93 -6.81 -16.92
CA ARG A 11 2.49 -7.08 -16.72
C ARG A 11 2.17 -8.55 -16.95
N ARG A 12 2.60 -9.13 -18.07
CA ARG A 12 2.36 -10.56 -18.38
C ARG A 12 2.96 -11.50 -17.34
N LEU A 13 4.17 -11.19 -16.85
CA LEU A 13 4.82 -11.98 -15.80
C LEU A 13 4.03 -11.87 -14.49
N ASN A 14 3.66 -10.66 -14.10
CA ASN A 14 2.83 -10.41 -12.92
C ASN A 14 1.49 -11.16 -12.99
N ASP A 15 0.79 -11.08 -14.12
CA ASP A 15 -0.48 -11.79 -14.33
C ASP A 15 -0.29 -13.31 -14.21
N ARG A 16 0.77 -13.86 -14.82
CA ARG A 16 1.08 -15.29 -14.71
C ARG A 16 1.37 -15.70 -13.28
N PHE A 17 2.18 -14.92 -12.56
CA PHE A 17 2.52 -15.20 -11.16
C PHE A 17 1.27 -15.15 -10.27
N THR A 18 0.45 -14.10 -10.41
CA THR A 18 -0.82 -13.99 -9.66
C THR A 18 -1.76 -15.13 -9.98
N HIS A 19 -1.89 -15.54 -11.24
CA HIS A 19 -2.72 -16.68 -11.60
C HIS A 19 -2.22 -17.99 -10.96
N GLN A 20 -0.91 -18.17 -10.79
CA GLN A 20 -0.34 -19.30 -10.05
C GLN A 20 -0.61 -19.17 -8.53
N LEU A 21 -0.45 -17.97 -7.97
CA LEU A 21 -0.70 -17.69 -6.56
C LEU A 21 -2.16 -17.96 -6.18
N VAL A 22 -3.13 -17.41 -6.93
CA VAL A 22 -4.56 -17.57 -6.64
C VAL A 22 -5.10 -18.97 -6.94
N ALA A 23 -4.29 -19.83 -7.57
CA ALA A 23 -4.61 -21.24 -7.77
C ALA A 23 -4.30 -22.11 -6.53
N ASP A 24 -3.52 -21.58 -5.59
CA ASP A 24 -2.97 -22.33 -4.47
C ASP A 24 -3.42 -21.71 -3.14
N ASP A 25 -4.20 -22.49 -2.37
CA ASP A 25 -4.72 -22.06 -1.08
C ASP A 25 -3.59 -21.78 -0.06
N ASP A 26 -2.47 -22.52 -0.12
CA ASP A 26 -1.35 -22.30 0.80
C ASP A 26 -0.65 -20.97 0.48
N ALA A 27 -0.52 -20.64 -0.81
CA ALA A 27 0.03 -19.37 -1.27
C ALA A 27 -0.87 -18.18 -0.91
N LEU A 28 -2.19 -18.34 -1.10
CA LEU A 28 -3.18 -17.37 -0.67
C LEU A 28 -3.16 -17.15 0.84
N LEU A 29 -3.01 -18.22 1.63
CA LEU A 29 -2.90 -18.12 3.08
C LEU A 29 -1.69 -17.27 3.49
N VAL A 30 -0.53 -17.46 2.85
CA VAL A 30 0.66 -16.62 3.09
C VAL A 30 0.38 -15.17 2.74
N LEU A 31 -0.23 -14.92 1.58
CA LEU A 31 -0.50 -13.58 1.09
C LEU A 31 -1.48 -12.83 2.01
N PHE A 32 -2.58 -13.47 2.42
CA PHE A 32 -3.53 -12.85 3.33
C PHE A 32 -2.98 -12.67 4.75
N ARG A 33 -2.04 -13.51 5.18
CA ARG A 33 -1.27 -13.26 6.42
C ARG A 33 -0.40 -12.02 6.27
N MET A 34 0.30 -11.88 5.15
CA MET A 34 1.12 -10.68 4.90
C MET A 34 0.28 -9.40 4.88
N LEU A 35 -0.93 -9.45 4.28
CA LEU A 35 -1.88 -8.34 4.35
C LEU A 35 -2.29 -8.07 5.79
N ALA A 36 -2.77 -9.07 6.53
CA ALA A 36 -3.18 -8.91 7.92
C ALA A 36 -2.07 -8.33 8.81
N ASP A 37 -0.83 -8.80 8.66
CA ASP A 37 0.31 -8.29 9.41
C ASP A 37 0.64 -6.82 9.09
N ALA A 38 0.44 -6.42 7.82
CA ALA A 38 0.61 -5.03 7.39
C ALA A 38 -0.47 -4.13 8.02
N GLU A 39 -1.74 -4.56 8.00
CA GLU A 39 -2.85 -3.83 8.62
C GLU A 39 -2.70 -3.72 10.15
N GLU A 40 -2.16 -4.75 10.81
CA GLU A 40 -2.13 -4.82 12.29
C GLU A 40 -1.00 -4.01 12.94
N ASN A 41 0.18 -3.88 12.31
CA ASN A 41 1.41 -3.49 13.00
C ASN A 41 1.95 -2.08 12.70
N GLY A 42 1.26 -1.27 11.90
CA GLY A 42 1.89 -0.10 11.29
C GLY A 42 1.43 1.28 11.78
N GLU A 43 0.12 1.50 11.85
CA GLU A 43 -0.40 2.83 11.54
C GLU A 43 -1.28 3.44 12.64
N ALA A 44 -1.77 2.63 13.59
CA ALA A 44 -2.69 3.11 14.63
C ALA A 44 -2.11 4.27 15.45
N GLN A 45 -0.81 4.22 15.77
CA GLN A 45 -0.15 5.22 16.62
C GLN A 45 -0.02 6.59 15.91
N VAL A 46 0.28 6.61 14.61
CA VAL A 46 0.37 7.87 13.85
C VAL A 46 -0.99 8.55 13.72
N PHE A 47 -2.08 7.79 13.60
CA PHE A 47 -3.42 8.36 13.50
C PHE A 47 -3.83 9.12 14.77
N ASP A 48 -3.63 8.52 15.95
CA ASP A 48 -3.98 9.17 17.21
C ASP A 48 -3.15 10.44 17.42
N ALA A 49 -1.82 10.35 17.23
CA ALA A 49 -0.91 11.48 17.38
C ALA A 49 -1.23 12.64 16.42
N VAL A 50 -1.69 12.34 15.20
CA VAL A 50 -2.00 13.34 14.18
C VAL A 50 -3.38 13.95 14.39
N ALA A 51 -4.38 13.15 14.78
CA ALA A 51 -5.73 13.65 15.04
C ALA A 51 -5.74 14.75 16.12
N ASP A 52 -4.86 14.67 17.11
CA ASP A 52 -4.75 15.65 18.21
C ASP A 52 -4.13 16.99 17.79
N ARG A 53 -3.48 17.08 16.62
CA ARG A 53 -2.83 18.30 16.13
C ARG A 53 -3.65 19.05 15.09
N LEU A 54 -4.72 18.44 14.62
CA LEU A 54 -5.52 18.94 13.51
C LEU A 54 -6.83 19.58 14.00
N GLY A 55 -7.36 20.51 13.21
CA GLY A 55 -8.70 21.02 13.42
C GLY A 55 -9.76 19.90 13.35
N PRO A 56 -10.95 20.09 13.96
CA PRO A 56 -11.91 19.02 14.23
C PRO A 56 -12.36 18.24 12.99
N LYS A 57 -12.43 18.90 11.82
CA LYS A 57 -12.80 18.25 10.55
C LYS A 57 -11.73 17.28 10.07
N LEU A 58 -10.47 17.71 10.12
CA LEU A 58 -9.33 16.88 9.72
C LEU A 58 -9.09 15.74 10.72
N ALA A 59 -9.22 16.03 12.01
CA ALA A 59 -9.18 15.01 13.04
C ALA A 59 -10.26 13.93 12.82
N ALA A 60 -11.47 14.30 12.40
CA ALA A 60 -12.52 13.34 12.06
C ALA A 60 -12.17 12.50 10.82
N LEU A 61 -11.48 13.08 9.83
CA LEU A 61 -10.99 12.35 8.65
C LEU A 61 -9.94 11.30 9.04
N VAL A 62 -8.98 11.68 9.88
CA VAL A 62 -7.93 10.78 10.38
C VAL A 62 -8.54 9.64 11.21
N ARG A 63 -9.49 9.93 12.08
CA ARG A 63 -10.20 8.88 12.84
C ARG A 63 -10.96 7.92 11.93
N ARG A 64 -11.56 8.42 10.86
CA ARG A 64 -12.24 7.59 9.85
C ARG A 64 -11.26 6.69 9.10
N HIS A 65 -10.09 7.20 8.73
CA HIS A 65 -9.00 6.39 8.18
C HIS A 65 -8.65 5.25 9.15
N ALA A 66 -8.41 5.58 10.43
CA ALA A 66 -8.12 4.58 11.45
C ALA A 66 -9.25 3.54 11.66
N ASP A 67 -10.51 3.94 11.50
CA ASP A 67 -11.66 3.02 11.53
C ASP A 67 -11.67 2.07 10.32
N ASP A 68 -11.34 2.58 9.14
CA ASP A 68 -11.23 1.79 7.91
C ASP A 68 -10.11 0.74 8.05
N GLU A 69 -8.93 1.11 8.59
CA GLU A 69 -7.85 0.13 8.85
C GLU A 69 -8.25 -0.97 9.84
N ARG A 70 -8.96 -0.61 10.93
CA ARG A 70 -9.51 -1.60 11.87
C ARG A 70 -10.47 -2.57 11.17
N ARG A 71 -11.24 -2.08 10.20
CA ARG A 71 -12.14 -2.90 9.40
C ARG A 71 -11.36 -3.78 8.41
N HIS A 72 -10.27 -3.29 7.81
CA HIS A 72 -9.39 -4.08 6.94
C HIS A 72 -8.84 -5.31 7.67
N ILE A 73 -8.40 -5.17 8.93
CA ILE A 73 -8.01 -6.30 9.78
C ILE A 73 -9.14 -7.34 9.90
N GLY A 74 -10.38 -6.88 10.10
CA GLY A 74 -11.56 -7.76 10.15
C GLY A 74 -11.80 -8.52 8.85
N LEU A 75 -11.64 -7.83 7.72
CA LEU A 75 -11.80 -8.36 6.36
C LEU A 75 -10.71 -9.37 5.99
N THR A 76 -9.44 -9.07 6.29
CA THR A 76 -8.30 -9.99 6.05
C THR A 76 -8.40 -11.23 6.94
N ARG A 77 -8.74 -11.09 8.23
CA ARG A 77 -9.02 -12.23 9.12
C ARG A 77 -10.20 -13.08 8.64
N ARG A 78 -11.23 -12.45 8.04
CA ARG A 78 -12.34 -13.19 7.40
C ARG A 78 -11.83 -13.99 6.20
N ALA A 79 -10.99 -13.41 5.34
CA ALA A 79 -10.38 -14.13 4.22
C ALA A 79 -9.52 -15.31 4.70
N LEU A 80 -8.74 -15.15 5.77
CA LEU A 80 -7.96 -16.24 6.37
C LEU A 80 -8.85 -17.40 6.84
N ARG A 81 -9.96 -17.11 7.54
CA ARG A 81 -10.92 -18.16 7.95
C ARG A 81 -11.51 -18.92 6.77
N LEU A 82 -11.72 -18.26 5.63
CA LEU A 82 -12.20 -18.90 4.39
C LEU A 82 -11.14 -19.81 3.73
N LEU A 83 -9.85 -19.56 3.96
CA LEU A 83 -8.72 -20.34 3.44
C LEU A 83 -8.30 -21.50 4.37
N HIS A 84 -9.03 -21.69 5.48
CA HIS A 84 -8.78 -22.64 6.57
C HIS A 84 -7.59 -22.28 7.48
N ASP A 85 -7.80 -22.45 8.80
CA ASP A 85 -6.75 -22.33 9.81
C ASP A 85 -5.77 -23.51 9.70
N ARG A 86 -4.76 -23.34 8.85
CA ARG A 86 -3.59 -24.22 8.80
C ARG A 86 -2.47 -23.67 9.68
N PRO A 87 -1.50 -24.53 10.08
CA PRO A 87 -0.40 -24.13 10.95
C PRO A 87 0.24 -22.81 10.52
N GLU A 88 0.71 -22.05 11.50
CA GLU A 88 1.52 -20.86 11.25
C GLU A 88 2.72 -21.23 10.37
N LEU A 89 2.92 -20.42 9.34
CA LEU A 89 4.12 -20.52 8.53
C LEU A 89 5.27 -19.90 9.31
N ARG A 90 6.46 -20.50 9.16
CA ARG A 90 7.67 -20.05 9.85
C ARG A 90 7.89 -18.55 9.66
N ASP A 91 8.14 -17.90 10.79
CA ASP A 91 8.40 -16.47 10.89
C ASP A 91 9.75 -16.12 10.24
N GLY A 92 9.77 -15.03 9.47
CA GLY A 92 10.88 -14.67 8.58
C GLY A 92 10.49 -13.80 7.37
N ARG A 93 9.24 -13.34 7.33
CA ARG A 93 8.77 -12.32 6.39
C ARG A 93 9.16 -10.95 6.92
N ALA A 94 9.45 -10.01 6.02
CA ALA A 94 9.62 -8.62 6.43
C ALA A 94 8.29 -7.88 6.30
N ASN A 95 7.92 -7.18 7.37
CA ASN A 95 6.82 -6.22 7.35
C ASN A 95 7.30 -4.94 6.63
N LEU A 96 6.64 -4.57 5.54
CA LEU A 96 7.03 -3.40 4.76
C LEU A 96 6.97 -2.12 5.61
N VAL A 97 5.91 -1.98 6.42
CA VAL A 97 5.68 -0.79 7.23
C VAL A 97 6.77 -0.65 8.28
N GLU A 98 7.13 -1.73 8.98
CA GLU A 98 8.22 -1.70 9.98
C GLU A 98 9.58 -1.36 9.37
N VAL A 99 9.90 -1.95 8.20
CA VAL A 99 11.17 -1.65 7.51
C VAL A 99 11.19 -0.20 7.07
N VAL A 100 10.08 0.32 6.54
CA VAL A 100 9.95 1.72 6.14
C VAL A 100 10.04 2.66 7.35
N ASP A 101 9.36 2.35 8.46
CA ASP A 101 9.42 3.10 9.72
C ASP A 101 10.86 3.20 10.24
N THR A 102 11.59 2.09 10.20
CA THR A 102 13.01 2.03 10.57
C THR A 102 13.86 2.97 9.71
N HIS A 103 13.61 3.05 8.40
CA HIS A 103 14.31 3.99 7.52
C HIS A 103 13.96 5.46 7.80
N MET A 104 12.79 5.71 8.39
CA MET A 104 12.33 7.03 8.80
C MET A 104 12.69 7.37 10.25
N GLY A 105 13.40 6.49 10.96
CA GLY A 105 13.79 6.71 12.34
C GLY A 105 12.65 6.56 13.35
N GLY A 106 11.61 5.78 13.03
CA GLY A 106 10.48 5.54 13.95
C GLY A 106 9.32 6.53 13.82
N MET A 107 9.26 7.29 12.72
CA MET A 107 8.31 8.38 12.54
C MET A 107 6.83 7.94 12.49
N LEU A 108 6.54 6.69 12.14
CA LEU A 108 5.17 6.15 12.14
C LEU A 108 4.64 5.87 13.57
N ARG A 109 5.46 6.06 14.59
CA ARG A 109 5.06 5.97 16.01
C ARG A 109 4.36 7.24 16.51
N GLY A 110 4.19 8.24 15.66
CA GLY A 110 3.49 9.48 15.99
C GLY A 110 4.32 10.51 16.77
N GLU A 111 5.62 10.25 16.93
CA GLU A 111 6.56 11.20 17.53
C GLU A 111 7.12 12.16 16.46
N GLY A 112 7.36 13.42 16.84
CA GLY A 112 7.97 14.43 15.98
C GLY A 112 7.15 15.71 15.82
N THR A 113 7.67 16.62 15.02
CA THR A 113 7.07 17.89 14.61
C THR A 113 5.94 17.69 13.58
N ASP A 114 5.13 18.72 13.33
CA ASP A 114 4.06 18.63 12.33
C ASP A 114 4.62 18.38 10.92
N ALA A 115 5.76 18.99 10.58
CA ALA A 115 6.44 18.73 9.32
C ALA A 115 6.88 17.26 9.18
N GLU A 116 7.36 16.64 10.26
CA GLU A 116 7.72 15.22 10.28
C GLU A 116 6.48 14.33 10.14
N LEU A 117 5.41 14.60 10.90
CA LEU A 117 4.15 13.85 10.74
C LEU A 117 3.53 14.02 9.34
N GLY A 118 3.69 15.20 8.73
CA GLY A 118 3.31 15.42 7.34
C GLY A 118 4.11 14.56 6.36
N ARG A 119 5.42 14.38 6.59
CA ARG A 119 6.25 13.44 5.82
C ARG A 119 5.81 11.99 6.02
N ALA A 120 5.49 11.60 7.25
CA ALA A 120 4.95 10.28 7.57
C ALA A 120 3.67 10.01 6.77
N TYR A 121 2.75 10.98 6.70
CA TYR A 121 1.54 10.88 5.90
C TYR A 121 1.80 10.82 4.38
N LEU A 122 2.83 11.50 3.87
CA LEU A 122 3.25 11.35 2.47
C LEU A 122 3.86 9.97 2.16
N LEU A 123 4.41 9.31 3.18
CA LEU A 123 4.88 7.94 3.08
C LEU A 123 3.73 6.94 3.13
N LEU A 124 2.74 7.13 4.03
CA LEU A 124 1.47 6.40 4.00
C LEU A 124 0.83 6.51 2.61
N TYR A 125 0.71 7.73 2.06
CA TYR A 125 0.26 7.95 0.67
C TYR A 125 0.99 7.07 -0.36
N ALA A 126 2.31 6.88 -0.23
CA ALA A 126 3.07 6.03 -1.13
C ALA A 126 2.73 4.54 -0.93
N LEU A 127 2.56 4.11 0.31
CA LEU A 127 2.14 2.75 0.68
C LEU A 127 0.73 2.45 0.17
N GLU A 128 -0.25 3.35 0.36
CA GLU A 128 -1.63 3.18 -0.11
C GLU A 128 -1.70 3.00 -1.62
N ARG A 129 -0.92 3.81 -2.36
CA ARG A 129 -0.83 3.68 -3.83
C ARG A 129 -0.35 2.30 -4.24
N ARG A 130 0.60 1.74 -3.50
CA ARG A 130 1.10 0.40 -3.78
C ARG A 130 0.08 -0.67 -3.39
N MET A 131 -0.58 -0.51 -2.25
CA MET A 131 -1.64 -1.42 -1.81
C MET A 131 -2.75 -1.49 -2.86
N VAL A 132 -3.28 -0.35 -3.33
CA VAL A 132 -4.25 -0.29 -4.43
C VAL A 132 -3.77 -1.05 -5.67
N ALA A 133 -2.51 -0.86 -6.07
CA ALA A 133 -1.97 -1.53 -7.24
C ALA A 133 -1.92 -3.07 -7.07
N GLN A 134 -1.52 -3.54 -5.89
CA GLN A 134 -1.47 -4.96 -5.56
C GLN A 134 -2.85 -5.59 -5.43
N LEU A 135 -3.76 -4.94 -4.69
CA LEU A 135 -5.14 -5.40 -4.50
C LEU A 135 -5.87 -5.49 -5.85
N THR A 136 -5.68 -4.51 -6.73
CA THR A 136 -6.23 -4.53 -8.09
C THR A 136 -5.77 -5.75 -8.89
N GLN A 137 -4.49 -6.10 -8.80
CA GLN A 137 -3.94 -7.27 -9.49
C GLN A 137 -4.46 -8.58 -8.86
N LEU A 138 -4.49 -8.65 -7.53
CA LEU A 138 -4.97 -9.81 -6.78
C LEU A 138 -6.46 -10.08 -7.04
N GLU A 139 -7.30 -9.05 -6.99
CA GLU A 139 -8.73 -9.13 -7.27
C GLU A 139 -9.00 -9.73 -8.64
N ARG A 140 -8.34 -9.24 -9.70
CA ARG A 140 -8.48 -9.80 -11.07
C ARG A 140 -8.14 -11.28 -11.11
N GLY A 141 -7.09 -11.69 -10.40
CA GLY A 141 -6.72 -13.10 -10.28
C GLY A 141 -7.78 -13.94 -9.56
N LEU A 142 -8.46 -13.37 -8.56
CA LEU A 142 -9.45 -14.05 -7.75
C LEU A 142 -10.85 -14.10 -8.40
N GLN A 143 -11.26 -13.09 -9.19
CA GLN A 143 -12.63 -12.91 -9.70
C GLN A 143 -13.23 -14.19 -10.32
N GLY A 144 -12.46 -14.94 -11.12
CA GLY A 144 -12.95 -16.15 -11.78
C GLY A 144 -12.92 -17.44 -10.95
N ARG A 145 -12.26 -17.45 -9.78
CA ARG A 145 -11.95 -18.69 -9.03
C ARG A 145 -12.39 -18.65 -7.57
N ARG A 146 -12.41 -17.46 -6.97
CA ARG A 146 -12.59 -17.20 -5.55
C ARG A 146 -13.38 -15.89 -5.38
N PRO A 147 -14.63 -15.81 -5.88
CA PRO A 147 -15.38 -14.53 -5.95
C PRO A 147 -15.59 -13.88 -4.59
N VAL A 148 -15.73 -14.65 -3.51
CA VAL A 148 -15.85 -14.12 -2.14
C VAL A 148 -14.57 -13.43 -1.69
N LEU A 149 -13.40 -14.00 -1.98
CA LEU A 149 -12.12 -13.36 -1.67
C LEU A 149 -11.88 -12.13 -2.55
N ALA A 150 -12.28 -12.19 -3.82
CA ALA A 150 -12.22 -11.04 -4.72
C ALA A 150 -13.05 -9.86 -4.18
N ALA A 151 -14.25 -10.11 -3.67
CA ALA A 151 -15.11 -9.08 -3.07
C ALA A 151 -14.47 -8.44 -1.83
N ILE A 152 -13.82 -9.25 -0.96
CA ILE A 152 -13.09 -8.75 0.20
C ILE A 152 -11.93 -7.83 -0.24
N VAL A 153 -11.14 -8.27 -1.22
CA VAL A 153 -10.00 -7.51 -1.75
C VAL A 153 -10.47 -6.20 -2.42
N ALA A 154 -11.59 -6.24 -3.14
CA ALA A 154 -12.18 -5.06 -3.76
C ALA A 154 -12.66 -4.03 -2.73
N GLU A 155 -13.25 -4.49 -1.61
CA GLU A 155 -13.69 -3.59 -0.52
C GLU A 155 -12.50 -2.83 0.08
N ILE A 156 -11.43 -3.55 0.46
CA ILE A 156 -10.19 -2.92 0.98
C ILE A 156 -9.62 -1.95 -0.06
N ARG A 157 -9.51 -2.36 -1.33
CA ARG A 157 -8.98 -1.51 -2.41
C ARG A 157 -9.76 -0.19 -2.53
N ASP A 158 -11.08 -0.24 -2.43
CA ASP A 158 -11.94 0.94 -2.56
C ASP A 158 -11.80 1.89 -1.37
N ASP A 159 -11.50 1.35 -0.19
CA ASP A 159 -11.10 2.09 0.98
C ASP A 159 -9.75 2.79 0.77
N GLU A 160 -8.72 2.06 0.32
CA GLU A 160 -7.38 2.65 0.07
C GLU A 160 -7.39 3.76 -0.99
N LEU A 161 -8.28 3.66 -1.99
CA LEU A 161 -8.44 4.72 -2.97
C LEU A 161 -8.87 6.06 -2.34
N LYS A 162 -9.64 6.01 -1.26
CA LYS A 162 -10.01 7.21 -0.48
C LYS A 162 -8.82 7.67 0.37
N HIS A 163 -8.10 6.73 0.99
CA HIS A 163 -6.95 7.01 1.86
C HIS A 163 -5.84 7.76 1.13
N ILE A 164 -5.56 7.42 -0.12
CA ILE A 164 -4.60 8.17 -0.97
C ILE A 164 -4.89 9.68 -0.93
N ARG A 165 -6.16 10.10 -1.11
CA ARG A 165 -6.53 11.52 -1.08
C ARG A 165 -6.41 12.10 0.33
N TRP A 166 -6.88 11.37 1.34
CA TRP A 166 -6.86 11.83 2.73
C TRP A 166 -5.44 12.08 3.20
N CYS A 167 -4.51 11.18 2.87
CA CYS A 167 -3.11 11.31 3.22
C CYS A 167 -2.48 12.57 2.64
N GLN A 168 -2.77 12.91 1.39
CA GLN A 168 -2.27 14.15 0.79
C GLN A 168 -2.81 15.40 1.48
N VAL A 169 -4.11 15.41 1.81
CA VAL A 169 -4.76 16.57 2.45
C VAL A 169 -4.23 16.77 3.88
N VAL A 170 -4.08 15.69 4.65
CA VAL A 170 -3.53 15.73 6.00
C VAL A 170 -2.07 16.19 5.97
N ALA A 171 -1.24 15.61 5.10
CA ALA A 171 0.15 16.01 4.96
C ALA A 171 0.30 17.48 4.58
N TRP A 172 -0.53 17.99 3.66
CA TRP A 172 -0.49 19.38 3.23
C TRP A 172 -0.73 20.34 4.40
N GLU A 173 -1.75 20.06 5.22
CA GLU A 173 -2.07 20.88 6.39
C GLU A 173 -0.92 20.86 7.40
N LEU A 174 -0.41 19.68 7.74
CA LEU A 174 0.64 19.51 8.74
C LEU A 174 1.96 20.18 8.33
N MET A 175 2.34 20.07 7.05
CA MET A 175 3.61 20.61 6.58
C MET A 175 3.59 22.14 6.49
N GLY A 176 2.43 22.76 6.28
CA GLY A 176 2.33 24.21 6.04
C GLY A 176 3.22 24.71 4.88
N ALA A 177 3.58 23.82 3.97
CA ALA A 177 4.58 24.06 2.92
C ALA A 177 3.95 24.71 1.68
N ASP A 178 4.79 25.32 0.84
CA ASP A 178 4.37 25.71 -0.51
C ASP A 178 4.20 24.49 -1.42
N GLU A 179 3.55 24.70 -2.57
CA GLU A 179 3.22 23.63 -3.51
C GLU A 179 4.46 22.89 -4.04
N ALA A 180 5.54 23.61 -4.33
CA ALA A 180 6.75 23.01 -4.89
C ALA A 180 7.43 22.13 -3.83
N SER A 181 7.55 22.64 -2.60
CA SER A 181 8.10 21.91 -1.46
C SER A 181 7.29 20.65 -1.15
N PHE A 182 5.96 20.75 -1.10
CA PHE A 182 5.09 19.59 -0.87
C PHE A 182 5.23 18.53 -1.97
N ARG A 183 5.22 18.93 -3.26
CA ARG A 183 5.38 17.99 -4.38
C ARG A 183 6.75 17.31 -4.33
N ALA A 184 7.81 18.05 -4.02
CA ALA A 184 9.15 17.50 -3.89
C ALA A 184 9.24 16.46 -2.75
N THR A 185 8.70 16.76 -1.57
CA THR A 185 8.66 15.82 -0.45
C THR A 185 7.80 14.60 -0.75
N ARG A 186 6.66 14.76 -1.42
CA ARG A 186 5.82 13.63 -1.86
C ARG A 186 6.61 12.71 -2.77
N ASP A 187 7.30 13.27 -3.75
CA ASP A 187 8.07 12.49 -4.73
C ASP A 187 9.27 11.80 -4.05
N GLU A 188 9.89 12.43 -3.05
CA GLU A 188 10.91 11.83 -2.19
C GLU A 188 10.37 10.60 -1.43
N MET A 189 9.20 10.70 -0.80
CA MET A 189 8.59 9.59 -0.05
C MET A 189 8.17 8.45 -0.98
N VAL A 190 7.63 8.76 -2.17
CA VAL A 190 7.34 7.74 -3.19
C VAL A 190 8.61 7.03 -3.65
N ALA A 191 9.72 7.76 -3.82
CA ALA A 191 10.99 7.15 -4.18
C ALA A 191 11.58 6.30 -3.03
N LEU A 192 11.41 6.72 -1.78
CA LEU A 192 11.81 5.96 -0.60
C LEU A 192 11.03 4.63 -0.51
N GLU A 193 9.70 4.69 -0.58
CA GLU A 193 8.83 3.52 -0.64
C GLU A 193 9.31 2.53 -1.72
N ALA A 194 9.49 3.01 -2.95
CA ALA A 194 9.86 2.15 -4.06
C ALA A 194 11.23 1.45 -3.87
N ARG A 195 12.17 2.08 -3.18
CA ARG A 195 13.46 1.46 -2.83
C ARG A 195 13.30 0.38 -1.76
N VAL A 196 12.58 0.68 -0.69
CA VAL A 196 12.39 -0.27 0.42
C VAL A 196 11.55 -1.46 -0.02
N TYR A 197 10.49 -1.21 -0.79
CA TYR A 197 9.59 -2.23 -1.31
C TYR A 197 10.30 -3.33 -2.10
N LEU A 198 11.29 -3.00 -2.94
CA LEU A 198 12.05 -4.01 -3.67
C LEU A 198 12.78 -4.99 -2.75
N GLY A 199 13.35 -4.49 -1.65
CA GLY A 199 14.03 -5.31 -0.66
C GLY A 199 13.06 -6.26 0.05
N VAL A 200 11.95 -5.72 0.53
CA VAL A 200 10.90 -6.47 1.24
C VAL A 200 10.22 -7.49 0.31
N THR A 201 9.89 -7.09 -0.92
CA THR A 201 9.27 -7.97 -1.93
C THR A 201 10.16 -9.16 -2.25
N ARG A 202 11.48 -8.96 -2.35
CA ARG A 202 12.40 -10.07 -2.60
C ARG A 202 12.37 -11.10 -1.47
N GLN A 203 12.36 -10.65 -0.22
CA GLN A 203 12.28 -11.53 0.95
C GLN A 203 10.94 -12.26 0.98
N ASN A 204 9.83 -11.55 0.77
CA ASN A 204 8.49 -12.12 0.81
C ASN A 204 8.21 -13.08 -0.36
N LEU A 205 8.72 -12.79 -1.56
CA LEU A 205 8.66 -13.73 -2.69
C LEU A 205 9.47 -15.00 -2.42
N THR A 206 10.61 -14.89 -1.74
CA THR A 206 11.41 -16.07 -1.36
C THR A 206 10.61 -16.94 -0.40
N ALA A 207 10.00 -16.34 0.64
CA ALA A 207 9.12 -17.04 1.57
C ALA A 207 7.93 -17.71 0.86
N LEU A 208 7.28 -17.02 -0.08
CA LEU A 208 6.19 -17.56 -0.92
C LEU A 208 6.65 -18.73 -1.81
N LEU A 209 7.87 -18.70 -2.33
CA LEU A 209 8.40 -19.78 -3.17
C LEU A 209 8.85 -20.98 -2.34
N ASP A 210 9.22 -20.78 -1.07
CA ASP A 210 9.67 -21.83 -0.16
C ASP A 210 8.53 -22.68 0.41
N VAL A 211 7.34 -22.08 0.61
CA VAL A 211 6.13 -22.86 0.93
C VAL A 211 5.66 -23.74 -0.23
N GLY A 212 6.17 -23.47 -1.44
CA GLY A 212 5.90 -24.23 -2.64
C GLY A 212 4.53 -23.90 -3.23
N LEU A 213 4.53 -23.17 -4.35
CA LEU A 213 3.33 -22.98 -5.16
C LEU A 213 2.93 -24.33 -5.78
N ARG A 214 1.88 -24.97 -5.25
CA ARG A 214 1.32 -26.23 -5.72
C ARG A 214 1.04 -26.13 -7.22
N GLY A 215 1.53 -27.11 -7.97
CA GLY A 215 1.42 -27.14 -9.43
C GLY A 215 2.55 -26.43 -10.18
N MET A 216 3.47 -25.74 -9.49
CA MET A 216 4.65 -25.17 -10.13
C MET A 216 5.76 -26.21 -10.32
N SER A 217 6.20 -26.37 -11.56
CA SER A 217 7.34 -27.24 -11.88
C SER A 217 8.63 -26.75 -11.21
N PHE A 218 9.64 -27.63 -11.09
CA PHE A 218 10.96 -27.24 -10.60
C PHE A 218 11.60 -26.12 -11.45
N VAL A 219 11.41 -26.17 -12.77
CA VAL A 219 11.92 -25.17 -13.70
C VAL A 219 11.25 -23.81 -13.48
N GLU A 220 9.93 -23.78 -13.32
CA GLU A 220 9.20 -22.53 -13.04
C GLU A 220 9.59 -21.95 -11.67
N ARG A 221 9.78 -22.78 -10.65
CA ARG A 221 10.31 -22.33 -9.35
C ARG A 221 11.70 -21.71 -9.49
N GLY A 222 12.58 -22.35 -10.26
CA GLY A 222 13.90 -21.81 -10.59
C GLY A 222 13.83 -20.47 -11.30
N PHE A 223 12.93 -20.34 -12.28
CA PHE A 223 12.68 -19.08 -13.00
C PHE A 223 12.23 -17.97 -12.04
N TRP A 224 11.24 -18.22 -11.18
CA TRP A 224 10.73 -17.20 -10.26
C TRP A 224 11.72 -16.83 -9.17
N ARG A 225 12.52 -17.78 -8.67
CA ARG A 225 13.62 -17.48 -7.75
C ARG A 225 14.67 -16.58 -8.41
N LEU A 226 15.03 -16.88 -9.65
CA LEU A 226 15.94 -16.04 -10.42
C LEU A 226 15.35 -14.65 -10.67
N ALA A 227 14.07 -14.56 -11.02
CA ALA A 227 13.36 -13.29 -11.20
C ALA A 227 13.31 -12.47 -9.90
N ALA A 228 13.00 -13.10 -8.76
CA ALA A 228 13.01 -12.43 -7.44
C ALA A 228 14.42 -11.92 -7.08
N TRP A 229 15.45 -12.70 -7.39
CA TRP A 229 16.83 -12.30 -7.18
C TRP A 229 17.27 -11.14 -8.08
N THR A 230 16.86 -11.13 -9.36
CA THR A 230 17.19 -10.03 -10.29
C THR A 230 16.40 -8.75 -9.98
N MET A 231 15.14 -8.85 -9.53
CA MET A 231 14.33 -7.69 -9.14
C MET A 231 14.99 -6.86 -8.04
N GLY A 232 15.62 -7.50 -7.06
CA GLY A 232 16.36 -6.81 -6.00
C GLY A 232 17.64 -6.08 -6.48
N ARG A 233 18.00 -6.19 -7.76
CA ARG A 233 19.15 -5.51 -8.38
C ARG A 233 18.73 -4.44 -9.38
N LEU A 234 17.44 -4.33 -9.67
CA LEU A 234 16.93 -3.29 -10.57
C LEU A 234 16.81 -1.96 -9.82
N PRO A 235 16.98 -0.82 -10.51
CA PRO A 235 16.59 0.46 -9.94
C PRO A 235 15.10 0.43 -9.58
N SER A 236 14.73 1.14 -8.51
CA SER A 236 13.34 1.25 -8.04
C SER A 236 12.40 1.60 -9.20
N LEU A 237 11.52 0.68 -9.55
CA LEU A 237 10.51 0.93 -10.58
C LEU A 237 9.33 1.69 -9.94
N PRO A 238 8.76 2.68 -10.66
CA PRO A 238 7.58 3.38 -10.17
C PRO A 238 6.44 2.41 -9.92
N VAL A 239 5.60 2.72 -8.92
CA VAL A 239 4.34 2.00 -8.67
C VAL A 239 3.56 1.95 -9.98
N PRO A 240 3.16 0.76 -10.47
CA PRO A 240 2.27 0.67 -11.61
C PRO A 240 0.98 1.42 -11.28
N ASP A 241 0.49 2.25 -12.20
CA ASP A 241 -0.88 2.79 -12.10
C ASP A 241 -1.79 1.89 -12.92
N PRO A 242 -2.42 0.86 -12.32
CA PRO A 242 -3.31 -0.02 -13.05
C PRO A 242 -4.48 0.82 -13.59
N ASP A 243 -4.52 0.94 -14.91
CA ASP A 243 -5.60 1.55 -15.67
C ASP A 243 -5.89 3.02 -15.34
N GLY A 244 -4.89 3.74 -14.81
CA GLY A 244 -4.99 5.18 -14.52
C GLY A 244 -5.82 5.51 -13.28
N ILE A 245 -6.21 4.51 -12.49
CA ILE A 245 -7.10 4.66 -11.33
C ILE A 245 -6.44 5.54 -10.26
N ILE A 246 -5.12 5.41 -10.08
CA ILE A 246 -4.39 6.18 -9.09
C ILE A 246 -4.24 7.63 -9.56
N ALA A 247 -3.81 7.86 -10.81
CA ALA A 247 -3.67 9.21 -11.36
C ALA A 247 -4.99 9.98 -11.42
N ALA A 248 -6.12 9.32 -11.66
CA ALA A 248 -7.43 9.97 -11.65
C ALA A 248 -7.86 10.49 -10.26
N ARG A 249 -7.18 10.04 -9.19
CA ARG A 249 -7.50 10.36 -7.80
C ARG A 249 -6.40 11.16 -7.10
N THR A 250 -5.29 11.46 -7.78
CA THR A 250 -4.27 12.33 -7.19
C THR A 250 -4.84 13.73 -7.01
N TRP A 251 -4.86 14.17 -5.76
CA TRP A 251 -5.23 15.51 -5.41
C TRP A 251 -4.13 16.49 -5.83
N GLU A 252 -4.53 17.58 -6.49
CA GLU A 252 -3.67 18.73 -6.71
C GLU A 252 -3.87 19.75 -5.59
N PRO A 253 -2.79 20.27 -5.00
CA PRO A 253 -2.90 21.34 -4.02
C PRO A 253 -3.64 22.54 -4.62
N PRO A 254 -4.52 23.21 -3.86
CA PRO A 254 -5.13 24.44 -4.33
C PRO A 254 -4.00 25.43 -4.66
N ALA A 255 -4.01 25.94 -5.90
CA ALA A 255 -3.06 26.95 -6.36
C ALA A 255 -2.94 28.05 -5.31
N ALA A 256 -1.71 28.35 -4.88
CA ALA A 256 -1.31 29.14 -3.72
C ALA A 256 -2.13 30.43 -3.49
N ARG A 257 -3.35 30.31 -3.01
CA ARG A 257 -4.02 31.33 -2.22
C ARG A 257 -3.76 30.91 -0.79
N ARG A 258 -2.78 31.55 -0.14
CA ARG A 258 -2.58 31.41 1.31
C ARG A 258 -3.96 31.44 1.96
N PRO A 259 -4.44 30.34 2.58
CA PRO A 259 -5.68 30.43 3.31
C PRO A 259 -5.44 31.41 4.45
N ALA A 260 -6.21 32.50 4.48
CA ALA A 260 -6.49 33.13 5.76
C ALA A 260 -7.02 32.00 6.66
N HIS A 261 -6.36 31.75 7.79
CA HIS A 261 -6.65 30.64 8.70
C HIS A 261 -8.16 30.31 8.72
N GLY A 262 -8.55 29.17 8.12
CA GLY A 262 -9.92 28.64 8.25
C GLY A 262 -10.72 28.20 7.01
N SER A 263 -10.23 28.27 5.75
CA SER A 263 -11.14 28.07 4.59
C SER A 263 -10.76 27.10 3.47
N ALA A 264 -9.69 26.30 3.57
CA ALA A 264 -9.37 25.31 2.51
C ALA A 264 -10.49 24.26 2.28
N TRP A 265 -11.42 24.11 3.21
CA TRP A 265 -12.40 23.03 3.24
C TRP A 265 -13.64 23.18 2.35
N SER A 266 -13.98 24.38 1.85
CA SER A 266 -15.24 24.54 1.11
C SER A 266 -15.29 23.80 -0.23
N MET A 267 -14.13 23.40 -0.79
CA MET A 267 -14.07 22.65 -2.05
C MET A 267 -14.25 21.12 -1.91
N TYR A 268 -14.25 20.56 -0.69
CA TYR A 268 -14.14 19.09 -0.50
C TYR A 268 -15.45 18.42 -0.10
N ALA A 269 -16.43 19.16 0.41
CA ALA A 269 -17.67 18.58 0.94
C ALA A 269 -18.58 17.93 -0.13
N GLY A 270 -18.37 18.20 -1.43
CA GLY A 270 -19.23 17.70 -2.51
C GLY A 270 -18.80 16.39 -3.17
N GLN A 271 -17.69 15.75 -2.74
CA GLN A 271 -17.12 14.58 -3.45
C GLN A 271 -16.76 13.40 -2.53
N VAL A 272 -17.13 13.46 -1.24
CA VAL A 272 -16.83 12.42 -0.23
C VAL A 272 -18.11 11.64 0.15
N SER A 273 -19.21 11.88 -0.55
CA SER A 273 -20.47 11.13 -0.48
C SER A 273 -20.54 10.06 -1.56
#